data_AF-A0A2M9TUV6-F1
#
_entry.id   AF-A0A2M9TUV6-F1
#
_cell.length_a   1.000
_cell.length_b   1.000
_cell.length_c   1.000
_cell.angle_alpha   90.00
_cell.angle_beta   90.00
_cell.angle_gamma   90.00
#
_symmetry.space_group_name_H-M   'P 1'
#
loop_
_entity.id
_entity.type
_entity.pdbx_description
1 polymer ?
#
loop_
_entity_poly.entity_id
_entity_poly.type
_entity_poly.pdbx_seq_one_letter_code
_entity_poly.pdbx_strand_id
1 'polypeptide(L)' 'MERFNRTYRQEVLDLYLFTSLKQVQHITEHWTTIYNTERPHDSLNDMTPIDYKLTL' A
#
# COMPACT_ATOMS: atom_id res chain seq x y z
N MET A 1 -1.96 -4.82 10.03
CA MET A 1 -2.46 -3.42 9.95
C MET A 1 -1.37 -2.39 10.22
N GLU A 2 -0.57 -2.52 11.27
CA GLU A 2 0.41 -1.50 11.67
C GLU A 2 1.48 -1.19 10.60
N ARG A 3 2.00 -2.22 9.91
CA ARG A 3 2.98 -2.05 8.80
C ARG A 3 2.41 -1.26 7.62
N PHE A 4 1.19 -1.60 7.17
CA PHE A 4 0.52 -0.91 6.06
C PHE A 4 0.36 0.58 6.35
N ASN A 5 -0.19 0.94 7.52
CA ASN A 5 -0.40 2.33 7.89
C ASN A 5 0.91 3.13 7.99
N ARG A 6 1.97 2.48 8.50
CA ARG A 6 3.30 3.10 8.58
C ARG A 6 3.86 3.40 7.19
N THR A 7 3.86 2.43 6.29
CA THR A 7 4.38 2.63 4.92
C THR A 7 3.50 3.57 4.12
N TYR A 8 2.17 3.52 4.29
CA TYR A 8 1.26 4.46 3.65
C TYR A 8 1.51 5.91 4.10
N ARG A 9 1.75 6.14 5.39
CA ARG A 9 2.15 7.46 5.88
C ARG A 9 3.43 7.94 5.22
N GLN A 10 4.47 7.12 5.24
CA GLN A 10 5.80 7.50 4.74
C GLN A 10 5.85 7.68 3.21
N GLU A 11 5.11 6.88 2.45
CA GLU A 11 5.22 6.84 0.99
C GLU A 11 4.07 7.54 0.26
N VAL A 12 3.02 7.94 0.98
CA VAL A 12 1.90 8.69 0.41
C VAL A 12 1.70 10.00 1.16
N LEU A 13 1.46 9.95 2.46
CA LEU A 13 1.08 11.17 3.18
C LEU A 13 2.24 12.15 3.37
N ASP A 14 3.45 11.64 3.59
CA ASP A 14 4.64 12.46 3.82
C ASP A 14 5.31 12.92 2.52
N LEU A 15 5.08 12.22 1.39
CA LEU A 15 5.69 12.54 0.09
C LEU A 15 4.92 13.56 -0.74
N TYR A 16 3.61 13.69 -0.53
CA TYR A 16 2.74 14.51 -1.37
C TYR A 16 2.08 15.63 -0.58
N LEU A 17 2.11 16.85 -1.11
CA LEU A 17 1.24 17.93 -0.68
C LEU A 17 -0.06 17.86 -1.49
N PHE A 18 -1.16 17.49 -0.84
CA PHE A 18 -2.45 17.36 -1.50
C PHE A 18 -3.19 18.68 -1.56
N THR A 19 -3.84 18.95 -2.69
CA THR A 19 -4.68 20.15 -2.90
C THR A 19 -6.17 19.81 -2.99
N SER A 20 -6.52 18.51 -3.06
CA SER A 20 -7.90 18.04 -3.02
C SER A 20 -8.02 16.61 -2.51
N LEU A 21 -9.18 16.25 -1.98
CA LEU A 21 -9.48 14.87 -1.59
C LEU A 21 -9.43 13.90 -2.77
N LYS A 22 -9.84 14.36 -3.97
CA LYS A 22 -9.79 13.53 -5.19
C LYS A 22 -8.37 13.14 -5.56
N GLN A 23 -7.40 14.04 -5.35
CA GLN A 23 -5.99 13.74 -5.57
C GLN A 23 -5.48 12.68 -4.58
N VAL A 24 -5.82 12.82 -3.28
CA VAL A 24 -5.48 11.81 -2.27
C VAL A 24 -6.04 10.46 -2.70
N GLN A 25 -7.33 10.38 -2.99
CA GLN A 25 -8.01 9.14 -3.39
C GLN A 25 -7.31 8.45 -4.56
N HIS A 26 -7.00 9.19 -5.62
CA HIS A 26 -6.34 8.60 -6.80
C HIS A 26 -4.94 8.04 -6.48
N ILE A 27 -4.15 8.78 -5.70
CA ILE A 27 -2.81 8.32 -5.29
C ILE A 27 -2.93 7.11 -4.36
N THR A 28 -3.86 7.15 -3.41
CA THR A 28 -4.13 6.03 -2.49
C THR A 28 -4.54 4.78 -3.25
N GLU A 29 -5.45 4.87 -4.22
CA GLU A 29 -5.90 3.73 -5.02
C GLU A 29 -4.72 3.10 -5.76
N HIS A 30 -3.93 3.91 -6.45
CA HIS A 30 -2.76 3.44 -7.18
C HIS A 30 -1.73 2.77 -6.26
N TRP A 31 -1.35 3.45 -5.17
CA TRP A 31 -0.38 2.91 -4.21
C TRP A 31 -0.89 1.64 -3.52
N THR A 32 -2.19 1.57 -3.20
CA THR A 32 -2.81 0.39 -2.57
C THR A 32 -2.81 -0.81 -3.50
N THR A 33 -3.03 -0.60 -4.81
CA THR A 33 -2.88 -1.66 -5.81
C THR A 33 -1.46 -2.21 -5.76
N ILE A 34 -0.44 -1.36 -5.92
CA ILE A 34 0.98 -1.78 -5.89
C ILE A 34 1.31 -2.52 -4.59
N TYR A 35 0.92 -1.97 -3.44
CA TYR A 35 1.17 -2.60 -2.15
C TYR A 35 0.59 -4.01 -2.08
N ASN A 36 -0.61 -4.22 -2.61
CA ASN A 36 -1.31 -5.50 -2.51
C ASN A 36 -0.93 -6.51 -3.61
N THR A 37 -0.52 -6.06 -4.80
CA THR A 37 -0.30 -6.92 -5.97
C THR A 37 1.16 -7.09 -6.36
N GLU A 38 2.06 -6.20 -5.94
CA GLU A 38 3.43 -6.17 -6.45
C GLU A 38 4.49 -6.19 -5.35
N ARG A 39 4.15 -5.74 -4.14
CA ARG A 39 5.13 -5.62 -3.05
C ARG A 39 5.27 -6.93 -2.27
N PRO A 40 6.44 -7.61 -2.33
CA PRO A 40 6.69 -8.76 -1.48
C PRO A 40 6.86 -8.32 -0.02
N HIS A 41 6.47 -9.20 0.90
CA HIS A 41 6.63 -8.97 2.33
C HIS A 41 7.28 -10.17 3.00
N ASP A 42 8.40 -9.96 3.70
CA ASP A 42 9.13 -11.01 4.41
C ASP A 42 8.24 -11.78 5.40
N SER A 43 7.31 -11.08 6.06
CA SER A 43 6.35 -11.70 7.00
C SER A 43 5.30 -12.59 6.33
N LEU A 44 5.17 -12.49 5.01
CA LEU A 44 4.29 -13.31 4.17
C LEU A 44 5.10 -14.27 3.30
N ASN A 45 6.32 -14.66 3.71
CA ASN A 45 7.19 -15.53 2.93
C ASN A 45 7.47 -14.97 1.52
N ASP A 46 7.78 -13.68 1.48
CA ASP A 46 8.04 -12.89 0.26
C ASP A 46 6.88 -12.83 -0.74
N MET A 47 5.68 -13.24 -0.32
CA MET A 47 4.46 -13.08 -1.11
C MET A 47 3.90 -11.67 -0.98
N THR A 48 3.15 -11.28 -2.01
CA THR A 48 2.29 -10.10 -1.94
C THR A 48 1.10 -10.40 -1.02
N PRO A 49 0.40 -9.38 -0.48
CA PRO A 49 -0.81 -9.59 0.31
C PRO A 49 -1.88 -10.39 -0.43
N ILE A 50 -2.02 -10.20 -1.74
CA ILE A 50 -2.98 -10.96 -2.57
C ILE A 50 -2.54 -12.41 -2.72
N ASP A 51 -1.27 -12.66 -3.06
CA ASP A 51 -0.77 -14.03 -3.22
C ASP A 51 -0.93 -14.82 -1.92
N TYR A 52 -0.54 -14.24 -0.79
CA TYR A 52 -0.72 -14.86 0.52
C TYR A 52 -2.20 -15.21 0.78
N LYS A 53 -3.13 -14.31 0.44
CA LYS A 53 -4.57 -14.55 0.61
C LYS A 53 -5.09 -15.71 -0.25
N LEU A 54 -4.50 -15.95 -1.42
CA LEU A 54 -4.87 -17.06 -2.31
C LEU A 54 -4.31 -18.41 -1.84
N THR A 55 -3.32 -18.39 -0.93
CA THR A 55 -2.77 -19.61 -0.30
C THR A 55 -3.51 -20.05 0.96
N LEU A 56 -4.43 -19.23 1.48
CA LEU A 56 -5.34 -19.55 2.59
C LEU A 56 -6.58 -20.28 2.09
#